data_AF-A0A7W2QV91-F1
#
_entry.id   AF-A0A7W2QV91-F1
#
_cell.length_a   1.000
_cell.length_b   1.000
_cell.length_c   1.000
_cell.angle_alpha   90.00
_cell.angle_beta   90.00
_cell.angle_gamma   90.00
#
_symmetry.space_group_name_H-M   'P 1'
#
loop_
_entity.id
_entity.type
_entity.pdbx_description
1 polymer ?
#
loop_
_entity_poly.entity_id
_entity_poly.type
_entity_poly.pdbx_seq_one_letter_code
_entity_poly.pdbx_strand_id
1 'polypeptide(L)'
;MIRIGNALVSLERREVLLDGKPMLLGGRAFEVLATLIRAKGRVVDKEELFSQVWAGTVVEDNNLQVQVSLLRKAFGDRGLIQTVPRRGYRLAAEISFAAPGRALGALPLCAGADTLEPSGESADVRVLVVDDDPSVRTALGRLLRSQGIPHHLFASAEALFEARLETPYACLLLDMHLPDITGLQVQETLRQLALPWPVVFMTGFGTIAMTVQAMRAGAVEFLTKPFDEEQLLALLGTLRVRAVAEGRKWRHARLVAEKYQRLTPRERQVFSLVVDGLSHKQIARQIGTSEVTTKVHKKSIMNKMQSRSLVELVAMHNVLGTQQEGMGGA
;
A
#
# COMPACT_ATOMS: atom_id res chain seq x y z
N MET A 1 -16.13 10.90 11.17
CA MET A 1 -15.46 10.98 9.85
C MET A 1 -16.23 11.95 8.95
N ILE A 2 -15.54 12.54 7.99
CA ILE A 2 -16.07 13.53 7.04
C ILE A 2 -16.10 12.86 5.67
N ARG A 3 -17.25 12.76 5.02
CA ARG A 3 -17.35 12.20 3.67
C ARG A 3 -17.15 13.30 2.63
N ILE A 4 -16.34 12.99 1.62
CA ILE A 4 -15.94 13.89 0.53
C ILE A 4 -16.03 13.07 -0.77
N GLY A 5 -17.19 13.08 -1.41
CA GLY A 5 -17.48 12.19 -2.55
C GLY A 5 -17.42 10.72 -2.14
N ASN A 6 -16.46 9.98 -2.71
CA ASN A 6 -16.14 8.60 -2.34
C ASN A 6 -15.13 8.47 -1.20
N ALA A 7 -14.49 9.54 -0.72
CA ALA A 7 -13.53 9.45 0.38
C ALA A 7 -14.16 9.66 1.77
N LEU A 8 -13.66 8.94 2.77
CA LEU A 8 -13.89 9.19 4.21
C LEU A 8 -12.61 9.75 4.83
N VAL A 9 -12.67 10.92 5.45
CA VAL A 9 -11.51 11.57 6.09
C VAL A 9 -11.71 11.66 7.61
N SER A 10 -10.66 11.32 8.35
CA SER A 10 -10.59 11.46 9.81
C SER A 10 -9.52 12.49 10.18
N LEU A 11 -9.94 13.72 10.50
CA LEU A 11 -9.03 14.81 10.89
C LEU A 11 -8.30 14.54 12.21
N GLU A 12 -8.90 13.79 13.13
CA GLU A 12 -8.30 13.42 14.42
C GLU A 12 -7.23 12.34 14.28
N ARG A 13 -7.49 11.32 13.44
CA ARG A 13 -6.57 10.17 13.25
C ARG A 13 -5.54 10.38 12.13
N ARG A 14 -5.64 11.49 11.39
CA ARG A 14 -4.86 11.77 10.17
C ARG A 14 -5.05 10.72 9.06
N GLU A 15 -6.19 10.02 9.07
CA GLU A 15 -6.51 8.94 8.14
C GLU A 15 -7.41 9.43 7.01
N VAL A 16 -7.20 8.89 5.81
CA VAL A 16 -8.11 9.00 4.67
C VAL A 16 -8.41 7.58 4.19
N LEU A 17 -9.66 7.30 3.86
CA LEU A 17 -10.06 6.06 3.22
C LEU A 17 -10.75 6.37 1.89
N LEU A 18 -10.19 5.94 0.76
CA LEU A 18 -10.83 6.13 -0.55
C LEU A 18 -11.76 4.96 -0.85
N ASP A 19 -13.03 5.28 -1.05
CA ASP A 19 -14.22 4.42 -0.94
C ASP A 19 -14.35 3.73 0.43
N GLY A 20 -13.23 3.56 1.15
CA GLY A 20 -13.09 2.96 2.46
C GLY A 20 -11.85 2.07 2.62
N LYS A 21 -10.87 2.08 1.68
CA LYS A 21 -9.53 1.49 1.92
C LYS A 21 -8.60 2.55 2.50
N PRO A 22 -7.85 2.29 3.59
CA PRO A 22 -6.88 3.25 4.10
C PRO A 22 -5.89 3.67 3.00
N MET A 23 -5.78 4.97 2.83
CA MET A 23 -4.93 5.66 1.87
C MET A 23 -3.86 6.43 2.65
N LEU A 24 -2.61 6.02 2.44
CA LEU A 24 -1.45 6.63 3.08
C LEU A 24 -1.09 7.92 2.34
N LEU A 25 -1.71 9.02 2.77
CA LEU A 25 -1.39 10.37 2.33
C LEU A 25 -0.23 10.92 3.16
N GLY A 26 0.85 11.32 2.49
CA GLY A 26 2.00 11.95 3.14
C GLY A 26 1.59 13.19 3.95
N GLY A 27 2.25 13.42 5.08
CA GLY A 27 1.78 14.36 6.12
C GLY A 27 1.39 15.75 5.61
N ARG A 28 2.17 16.34 4.68
CA ARG A 28 1.85 17.66 4.08
C ARG A 28 0.64 17.61 3.13
N ALA A 29 0.45 16.53 2.38
CA ALA A 29 -0.73 16.35 1.53
C ALA A 29 -2.00 16.22 2.39
N PHE A 30 -1.90 15.55 3.54
CA PHE A 30 -2.98 15.50 4.53
C PHE A 30 -3.31 16.89 5.09
N GLU A 31 -2.30 17.72 5.44
CA GLU A 31 -2.55 19.09 5.91
C GLU A 31 -3.22 19.97 4.83
N VAL A 32 -2.78 19.91 3.56
CA VAL A 32 -3.48 20.61 2.44
C VAL A 32 -4.95 20.22 2.38
N LEU A 33 -5.23 18.92 2.48
CA LEU A 33 -6.60 18.40 2.50
C LEU A 33 -7.38 18.89 3.74
N ALA A 34 -6.76 18.86 4.92
CA ALA A 34 -7.37 19.30 6.18
C ALA A 34 -7.73 20.80 6.16
N THR A 35 -6.86 21.67 5.64
CA THR A 35 -7.16 23.10 5.46
C THR A 35 -8.31 23.30 4.48
N LEU A 36 -8.34 22.59 3.34
CA LEU A 36 -9.44 22.66 2.37
C LEU A 36 -10.78 22.15 2.94
N ILE A 37 -10.76 21.14 3.82
CA ILE A 37 -11.95 20.67 4.55
C ILE A 37 -12.44 21.70 5.57
N ARG A 38 -11.52 22.26 6.37
CA ARG A 38 -11.83 23.32 7.36
C ARG A 38 -12.45 24.55 6.70
N ALA A 39 -12.06 24.85 5.46
CA ALA A 39 -12.60 25.95 4.67
C ALA A 39 -14.04 25.74 4.14
N LYS A 40 -14.63 24.54 4.27
CA LYS A 40 -16.05 24.25 3.95
C LYS A 40 -16.54 24.82 2.60
N GLY A 41 -15.77 24.63 1.53
CA GLY A 41 -16.13 25.10 0.18
C GLY A 41 -15.81 26.58 -0.10
N ARG A 42 -15.27 27.33 0.86
CA ARG A 42 -14.61 28.62 0.58
C ARG A 42 -13.40 28.39 -0.33
N VAL A 43 -13.06 29.37 -1.17
CA VAL A 43 -11.78 29.38 -1.87
C VAL A 43 -10.70 29.76 -0.86
N VAL A 44 -9.73 28.87 -0.68
CA VAL A 44 -8.52 29.12 0.11
C VAL A 44 -7.44 29.59 -0.85
N ASP A 45 -6.89 30.77 -0.61
CA ASP A 45 -5.82 31.29 -1.46
C ASP A 45 -4.48 30.57 -1.19
N LYS A 46 -3.48 30.90 -2.01
CA LYS A 46 -2.16 30.27 -1.88
C LYS A 46 -1.45 30.68 -0.59
N GLU A 47 -1.57 31.93 -0.17
CA GLU A 47 -0.86 32.46 1.00
C GLU A 47 -1.46 31.87 2.29
N GLU A 48 -2.78 31.70 2.35
CA GLU A 48 -3.46 31.00 3.44
C GLU A 48 -3.07 29.51 3.50
N LEU A 49 -2.99 28.82 2.34
CA LEU A 49 -2.51 27.43 2.28
C LEU A 49 -1.03 27.32 2.69
N PHE A 50 -0.16 28.23 2.26
CA PHE A 50 1.25 28.24 2.67
C PHE A 50 1.40 28.55 4.17
N SER A 51 0.65 29.52 4.68
CA SER A 51 0.67 29.92 6.09
C SER A 51 0.21 28.79 7.02
N GLN A 52 -0.87 28.06 6.67
CA GLN A 52 -1.36 26.97 7.52
C GLN A 52 -0.57 25.66 7.36
N VAL A 53 -0.28 25.23 6.14
CA VAL A 53 0.34 23.91 5.88
C VAL A 53 1.86 23.94 6.04
N TRP A 54 2.48 25.11 5.82
CA TRP A 54 3.92 25.35 5.90
C TRP A 54 4.25 26.56 6.77
N ALA A 55 3.55 26.71 7.92
CA ALA A 55 3.80 27.76 8.90
C ALA A 55 5.31 27.97 9.17
N GLY A 56 5.80 29.18 8.92
CA GLY A 56 7.22 29.55 9.10
C GLY A 56 8.21 28.99 8.05
N THR A 57 7.74 28.27 7.02
CA THR A 57 8.60 27.64 6.00
C THR A 57 8.32 28.22 4.61
N VAL A 58 9.29 28.95 4.05
CA VAL A 58 9.24 29.39 2.64
C VAL A 58 9.40 28.17 1.74
N VAL A 59 8.41 27.90 0.87
CA VAL A 59 8.41 26.76 -0.07
C VAL A 59 8.15 27.24 -1.49
N GLU A 60 8.56 26.46 -2.49
CA GLU A 60 8.31 26.81 -3.90
C GLU A 60 6.83 26.69 -4.27
N ASP A 61 6.33 27.63 -5.08
CA ASP A 61 4.93 27.72 -5.53
C ASP A 61 4.44 26.44 -6.26
N ASN A 62 5.39 25.73 -6.89
CA ASN A 62 5.18 24.43 -7.53
C ASN A 62 4.88 23.29 -6.53
N ASN A 63 5.29 23.40 -5.26
CA ASN A 63 5.05 22.34 -4.28
C ASN A 63 3.57 22.18 -3.99
N LEU A 64 2.84 23.28 -3.80
CA LEU A 64 1.39 23.25 -3.61
C LEU A 64 0.67 22.62 -4.82
N GLN A 65 1.12 22.90 -6.04
CA GLN A 65 0.62 22.23 -7.25
C GLN A 65 0.94 20.73 -7.27
N VAL A 66 2.13 20.32 -6.79
CA VAL A 66 2.52 18.90 -6.64
C VAL A 66 1.63 18.20 -5.61
N GLN A 67 1.40 18.77 -4.42
CA GLN A 67 0.52 18.16 -3.41
C GLN A 67 -0.94 18.07 -3.89
N VAL A 68 -1.47 19.12 -4.53
CA VAL A 68 -2.82 19.08 -5.13
C VAL A 68 -2.90 18.06 -6.27
N SER A 69 -1.83 17.87 -7.04
CA SER A 69 -1.78 16.84 -8.09
C SER A 69 -1.71 15.42 -7.52
N LEU A 70 -0.98 15.21 -6.41
CA LEU A 70 -0.99 13.96 -5.65
C LEU A 70 -2.39 13.67 -5.10
N LEU A 71 -3.05 14.66 -4.47
CA LEU A 71 -4.43 14.53 -3.98
C LEU A 71 -5.40 14.17 -5.12
N ARG A 72 -5.39 14.90 -6.24
CA ARG A 72 -6.23 14.59 -7.42
C ARG A 72 -5.96 13.19 -8.00
N LYS A 73 -4.71 12.75 -8.05
CA LYS A 73 -4.35 11.40 -8.52
C LYS A 73 -4.77 10.32 -7.51
N ALA A 74 -4.71 10.64 -6.22
CA ALA A 74 -5.10 9.74 -5.14
C ALA A 74 -6.63 9.56 -5.09
N PHE A 75 -7.41 10.64 -5.13
CA PHE A 75 -8.88 10.58 -5.10
C PHE A 75 -9.54 10.05 -6.38
N GLY A 76 -8.80 9.92 -7.49
CA GLY A 76 -9.32 9.48 -8.78
C GLY A 76 -10.16 10.52 -9.53
N ASP A 77 -10.88 11.38 -8.81
CA ASP A 77 -11.63 12.50 -9.36
C ASP A 77 -10.81 13.81 -9.43
N ARG A 78 -10.72 14.38 -10.63
CA ARG A 78 -10.07 15.68 -10.88
C ARG A 78 -10.95 16.88 -10.48
N GLY A 79 -12.27 16.69 -10.37
CA GLY A 79 -13.24 17.72 -9.99
C GLY A 79 -13.28 18.04 -8.50
N LEU A 80 -12.87 17.09 -7.65
CA LEU A 80 -12.97 17.14 -6.19
C LEU A 80 -12.22 18.33 -5.55
N ILE A 81 -11.05 18.71 -6.10
CA ILE A 81 -10.32 19.95 -5.76
C ILE A 81 -10.25 20.83 -7.01
N GLN A 82 -11.05 21.88 -7.05
CA GLN A 82 -11.06 22.87 -8.13
C GLN A 82 -9.98 23.92 -7.91
N THR A 83 -9.26 24.27 -8.98
CA THR A 83 -8.37 25.45 -9.00
C THR A 83 -9.17 26.65 -9.49
N VAL A 84 -9.28 27.68 -8.67
CA VAL A 84 -9.93 28.95 -9.04
C VAL A 84 -8.85 29.91 -9.56
N PRO A 85 -8.87 30.28 -10.86
CA PRO A 85 -7.84 31.12 -11.45
C PRO A 85 -7.62 32.41 -10.67
N ARG A 86 -6.35 32.74 -10.38
CA ARG A 86 -5.92 33.91 -9.60
C ARG A 86 -6.50 34.05 -8.16
N ARG A 87 -7.22 33.04 -7.64
CA ARG A 87 -7.78 33.08 -6.26
C ARG A 87 -7.42 31.88 -5.38
N GLY A 88 -7.00 30.74 -5.92
CA GLY A 88 -6.51 29.61 -5.12
C GLY A 88 -7.22 28.29 -5.41
N TYR A 89 -7.57 27.55 -4.36
CA TYR A 89 -8.16 26.22 -4.45
C TYR A 89 -9.45 26.11 -3.63
N ARG A 90 -10.40 25.32 -4.12
CA ARG A 90 -11.69 25.05 -3.47
C ARG A 90 -11.94 23.54 -3.46
N LEU A 91 -12.38 23.02 -2.32
CA LEU A 91 -13.02 21.70 -2.25
C LEU A 91 -14.43 21.82 -2.82
N ALA A 92 -14.75 21.05 -3.86
CA ALA A 92 -16.03 21.17 -4.59
C ALA A 92 -17.03 20.03 -4.29
N ALA A 93 -16.68 19.13 -3.37
CA ALA A 93 -17.56 18.05 -2.93
C ALA A 93 -18.52 18.50 -1.82
N GLU A 94 -19.76 17.99 -1.85
CA GLU A 94 -20.70 18.15 -0.74
C GLU A 94 -20.21 17.41 0.51
N ILE A 95 -20.08 18.15 1.61
CA ILE A 95 -19.59 17.62 2.89
C ILE A 95 -20.76 16.97 3.63
N SER A 96 -20.78 15.64 3.68
CA SER A 96 -21.77 14.87 4.43
C SER A 96 -21.13 14.17 5.64
N PHE A 97 -21.80 14.24 6.78
CA PHE A 97 -21.39 13.54 8.01
C PHE A 97 -22.03 12.15 8.00
N ALA A 98 -21.22 11.11 7.73
CA ALA A 98 -21.70 9.73 7.61
C ALA A 98 -20.92 8.78 8.54
N ALA A 99 -21.64 7.78 9.06
CA ALA A 99 -21.11 6.73 9.93
C ALA A 99 -20.16 5.76 9.19
N PRO A 100 -19.32 4.97 9.90
CA PRO A 100 -18.20 4.24 9.30
C PRO A 100 -18.61 3.10 8.34
N GLY A 101 -18.05 3.08 7.12
CA GLY A 101 -18.36 2.08 6.10
C GLY A 101 -17.29 1.87 5.02
N ARG A 102 -16.15 1.29 5.41
CA ARG A 102 -15.31 0.26 4.72
C ARG A 102 -15.36 0.12 3.18
N ALA A 103 -14.19 0.01 2.50
CA ALA A 103 -14.08 -0.51 1.12
C ALA A 103 -12.64 -0.81 0.59
N LEU A 104 -12.63 -1.07 -0.73
CA LEU A 104 -11.66 -0.87 -1.82
C LEU A 104 -10.24 -1.46 -1.83
N GLY A 105 -9.63 -1.45 -3.02
CA GLY A 105 -8.42 -0.68 -3.41
C GLY A 105 -7.14 -1.48 -3.75
N ALA A 106 -6.14 -0.83 -4.36
CA ALA A 106 -5.36 -1.44 -5.46
C ALA A 106 -3.83 -1.12 -5.53
N LEU A 107 -3.02 -2.02 -6.16
CA LEU A 107 -1.83 -1.77 -7.05
C LEU A 107 -0.52 -1.08 -6.47
N PRO A 108 0.65 -0.96 -7.18
CA PRO A 108 1.66 -1.98 -7.61
C PRO A 108 3.20 -1.60 -7.60
N LEU A 109 4.16 -2.52 -7.95
CA LEU A 109 5.06 -2.57 -9.18
C LEU A 109 6.60 -2.97 -9.16
N CYS A 110 7.03 -3.91 -10.05
CA CYS A 110 8.43 -4.19 -10.56
C CYS A 110 9.52 -4.53 -9.50
N ALA A 111 10.74 -5.08 -9.72
CA ALA A 111 11.53 -5.85 -10.73
C ALA A 111 12.94 -6.09 -10.06
N GLY A 112 13.88 -6.97 -10.44
CA GLY A 112 14.06 -7.96 -11.52
C GLY A 112 15.19 -8.96 -11.14
N ALA A 113 15.66 -9.90 -11.96
CA ALA A 113 15.50 -10.16 -13.40
C ALA A 113 15.72 -11.69 -13.61
N ASP A 114 15.27 -12.42 -14.64
CA ASP A 114 14.57 -12.18 -15.90
C ASP A 114 14.06 -13.57 -16.37
N THR A 115 13.01 -13.82 -17.16
CA THR A 115 12.06 -12.98 -17.92
C THR A 115 10.73 -13.74 -17.98
N LEU A 116 9.62 -13.06 -17.66
CA LEU A 116 8.25 -13.24 -18.19
C LEU A 116 7.31 -12.42 -17.30
N GLU A 117 7.00 -11.20 -17.72
CA GLU A 117 5.85 -10.49 -17.16
C GLU A 117 4.58 -11.23 -17.65
N PRO A 118 3.70 -11.74 -16.77
CA PRO A 118 2.49 -12.41 -17.21
C PRO A 118 1.61 -11.40 -17.97
N SER A 119 1.33 -11.73 -19.23
CA SER A 119 0.65 -10.90 -20.23
C SER A 119 -0.84 -10.76 -19.95
N GLY A 120 -1.18 -10.23 -18.77
CA GLY A 120 -2.54 -10.17 -18.26
C GLY A 120 -2.90 -11.32 -17.33
N GLU A 121 -4.05 -11.13 -16.68
CA GLU A 121 -4.84 -12.13 -15.93
C GLU A 121 -4.24 -12.69 -14.63
N SER A 122 -5.16 -13.00 -13.70
CA SER A 122 -4.85 -13.71 -12.46
C SER A 122 -4.55 -15.20 -12.69
N ALA A 123 -4.51 -15.63 -13.95
CA ALA A 123 -4.38 -17.00 -14.42
C ALA A 123 -3.09 -17.69 -13.91
N ASP A 124 -1.96 -16.99 -13.88
CA ASP A 124 -0.68 -17.56 -13.44
C ASP A 124 -0.42 -17.43 -11.92
N VAL A 125 -1.35 -16.84 -11.15
CA VAL A 125 -1.22 -16.79 -9.69
C VAL A 125 -1.38 -18.19 -9.11
N ARG A 126 -0.32 -18.65 -8.45
CA ARG A 126 -0.26 -19.98 -7.82
C ARG A 126 -1.08 -20.00 -6.52
N VAL A 127 -1.88 -21.05 -6.37
CA VAL A 127 -2.53 -21.38 -5.09
C VAL A 127 -1.62 -22.31 -4.31
N LEU A 128 -1.13 -21.83 -3.18
CA LEU A 128 -0.39 -22.64 -2.22
C LEU A 128 -1.41 -23.21 -1.24
N VAL A 129 -1.36 -24.52 -0.99
CA VAL A 129 -2.26 -25.20 -0.05
C VAL A 129 -1.41 -25.84 1.03
N VAL A 130 -1.66 -25.50 2.29
CA VAL A 130 -1.03 -26.13 3.45
C VAL A 130 -2.13 -26.77 4.28
N ASP A 131 -2.10 -28.09 4.37
CA ASP A 131 -3.10 -28.91 5.07
C ASP A 131 -2.41 -30.22 5.44
N ASP A 132 -2.59 -30.72 6.66
CA ASP A 132 -1.96 -31.98 7.12
C ASP A 132 -2.76 -33.21 6.67
N ASP A 133 -4.08 -33.07 6.42
CA ASP A 133 -4.93 -34.16 5.91
C ASP A 133 -4.62 -34.47 4.43
N PRO A 134 -4.10 -35.67 4.10
CA PRO A 134 -3.85 -36.07 2.71
C PRO A 134 -5.13 -36.14 1.88
N SER A 135 -6.29 -36.34 2.49
CA SER A 135 -7.60 -36.40 1.85
C SER A 135 -7.98 -35.01 1.32
N VAL A 136 -7.84 -33.97 2.15
CA VAL A 136 -8.11 -32.58 1.77
C VAL A 136 -7.13 -32.11 0.71
N ARG A 137 -5.81 -32.38 0.86
CA ARG A 137 -4.82 -32.09 -0.19
C ARG A 137 -5.17 -32.76 -1.52
N THR A 138 -5.61 -34.02 -1.49
CA THR A 138 -5.99 -34.77 -2.70
C THR A 138 -7.25 -34.20 -3.36
N ALA A 139 -8.27 -33.83 -2.59
CA ALA A 139 -9.48 -33.21 -3.10
C ALA A 139 -9.19 -31.84 -3.74
N LEU A 140 -8.49 -30.96 -3.02
CA LEU A 140 -8.08 -29.65 -3.54
C LEU A 140 -7.19 -29.77 -4.78
N GLY A 141 -6.22 -30.68 -4.77
CA GLY A 141 -5.34 -30.93 -5.92
C GLY A 141 -6.04 -31.50 -7.16
N ARG A 142 -7.22 -32.12 -7.01
CA ARG A 142 -8.09 -32.54 -8.12
C ARG A 142 -8.91 -31.36 -8.64
N LEU A 143 -9.57 -30.61 -7.75
CA LEU A 143 -10.39 -29.44 -8.11
C LEU A 143 -9.57 -28.33 -8.77
N LEU A 144 -8.42 -27.96 -8.21
CA LEU A 144 -7.55 -26.93 -8.79
C LEU A 144 -7.02 -27.35 -10.16
N ARG A 145 -6.79 -28.65 -10.38
CA ARG A 145 -6.31 -29.20 -11.66
C ARG A 145 -7.39 -29.23 -12.72
N SER A 146 -8.64 -29.58 -12.39
CA SER A 146 -9.75 -29.57 -13.35
C SER A 146 -10.07 -28.15 -13.84
N GLN A 147 -9.84 -27.15 -13.00
CA GLN A 147 -9.99 -25.73 -13.31
C GLN A 147 -8.73 -25.07 -13.92
N GLY A 148 -7.67 -25.84 -14.20
CA GLY A 148 -6.42 -25.33 -14.77
C GLY A 148 -5.65 -24.34 -13.87
N ILE A 149 -5.93 -24.31 -12.57
CA ILE A 149 -5.31 -23.38 -11.62
C ILE A 149 -3.94 -23.92 -11.19
N PRO A 150 -2.84 -23.16 -11.39
CA PRO A 150 -1.51 -23.61 -10.95
C PRO A 150 -1.46 -23.64 -9.42
N HIS A 151 -0.94 -24.73 -8.85
CA HIS A 151 -0.98 -24.94 -7.40
C HIS A 151 0.19 -25.78 -6.88
N HIS A 152 0.51 -25.61 -5.59
CA HIS A 152 1.41 -26.48 -4.82
C HIS A 152 0.72 -26.92 -3.53
N LEU A 153 0.95 -28.15 -3.12
CA LEU A 153 0.35 -28.76 -1.94
C LEU A 153 1.46 -29.11 -0.94
N PHE A 154 1.32 -28.67 0.30
CA PHE A 154 2.27 -28.89 1.40
C PHE A 154 1.58 -29.60 2.55
N ALA A 155 2.25 -30.60 3.13
CA ALA A 155 1.73 -31.37 4.27
C ALA A 155 1.99 -30.68 5.62
N SER A 156 2.89 -29.70 5.66
CA SER A 156 3.25 -28.92 6.85
C SER A 156 3.64 -27.50 6.47
N ALA A 157 3.69 -26.60 7.45
CA ALA A 157 4.19 -25.25 7.23
C ALA A 157 5.71 -25.21 7.04
N GLU A 158 6.46 -26.15 7.61
CA GLU A 158 7.90 -26.30 7.38
C GLU A 158 8.18 -26.51 5.88
N ALA A 159 7.47 -27.45 5.24
CA ALA A 159 7.60 -27.71 3.81
C ALA A 159 7.26 -26.50 2.92
N LEU A 160 6.36 -25.61 3.37
CA LEU A 160 6.08 -24.34 2.67
C LEU A 160 7.30 -23.40 2.72
N PHE A 161 7.96 -23.28 3.88
CA PHE A 161 9.11 -22.38 4.06
C PHE A 161 10.39 -22.94 3.44
N GLU A 162 10.61 -24.26 3.50
CA GLU A 162 11.73 -24.94 2.84
C GLU A 162 11.70 -24.78 1.31
N ALA A 163 10.50 -24.72 0.71
CA ALA A 163 10.33 -24.55 -0.73
C ALA A 163 10.83 -23.20 -1.29
N ARG A 164 11.16 -22.21 -0.42
CA ARG A 164 11.79 -20.93 -0.76
C ARG A 164 11.24 -20.26 -2.02
N LEU A 165 9.91 -20.15 -2.11
CA LEU A 165 9.22 -19.66 -3.30
C LEU A 165 9.50 -18.17 -3.56
N GLU A 166 10.38 -17.87 -4.52
CA GLU A 166 10.75 -16.50 -4.92
C GLU A 166 9.68 -15.79 -5.79
N THR A 167 8.40 -15.89 -5.42
CA THR A 167 7.31 -15.17 -6.10
C THR A 167 6.50 -14.30 -5.13
N PRO A 168 6.24 -13.02 -5.45
CA PRO A 168 5.26 -12.23 -4.72
C PRO A 168 3.81 -12.53 -5.16
N TYR A 169 3.61 -13.31 -6.22
CA TYR A 169 2.32 -13.60 -6.84
C TYR A 169 1.84 -15.02 -6.51
N ALA A 170 1.51 -15.21 -5.24
CA ALA A 170 0.86 -16.42 -4.74
C ALA A 170 -0.22 -16.06 -3.73
N CYS A 171 -1.16 -16.98 -3.53
CA CYS A 171 -2.17 -16.92 -2.48
C CYS A 171 -2.20 -18.23 -1.72
N LEU A 172 -2.57 -18.19 -0.44
CA LEU A 172 -2.42 -19.31 0.48
C LEU A 172 -3.80 -19.77 1.01
N LEU A 173 -4.13 -21.03 0.78
CA LEU A 173 -5.12 -21.77 1.56
C LEU A 173 -4.36 -22.48 2.68
N LEU A 174 -4.73 -22.22 3.93
CA LEU A 174 -3.96 -22.66 5.10
C LEU A 174 -4.88 -23.25 6.15
N ASP A 175 -4.68 -24.51 6.52
CA ASP A 175 -5.40 -25.06 7.66
C ASP A 175 -5.01 -24.38 8.98
N MET A 176 -6.00 -24.23 9.86
CA MET A 176 -5.85 -23.59 11.15
C MET A 176 -5.07 -24.46 12.17
N HIS A 177 -5.13 -25.79 12.04
CA HIS A 177 -4.62 -26.79 12.96
C HIS A 177 -3.59 -27.73 12.30
N LEU A 178 -2.41 -27.21 11.94
CA LEU A 178 -1.29 -28.08 11.55
C LEU A 178 -0.66 -28.72 12.79
N PRO A 179 0.02 -29.89 12.67
CA PRO A 179 0.56 -30.64 13.80
C PRO A 179 1.51 -29.85 14.72
N ASP A 180 2.37 -29.02 14.13
CA ASP A 180 3.47 -28.36 14.85
C ASP A 180 3.17 -26.89 15.21
N ILE A 181 2.45 -26.17 14.33
CA ILE A 181 2.12 -24.75 14.50
C ILE A 181 0.72 -24.41 13.98
N THR A 182 0.06 -23.46 14.63
CA THR A 182 -1.23 -22.94 14.17
C THR A 182 -1.10 -22.12 12.88
N GLY A 183 -2.15 -22.07 12.06
CA GLY A 183 -2.16 -21.23 10.86
C GLY A 183 -1.89 -19.75 11.16
N LEU A 184 -2.29 -19.25 12.34
CA LEU A 184 -2.00 -17.86 12.74
C LEU A 184 -0.50 -17.61 12.93
N GLN A 185 0.26 -18.59 13.42
CA GLN A 185 1.72 -18.50 13.51
C GLN A 185 2.37 -18.51 12.12
N VAL A 186 1.86 -19.29 11.17
CA VAL A 186 2.32 -19.23 9.76
C VAL A 186 2.09 -17.84 9.17
N GLN A 187 0.93 -17.21 9.43
CA GLN A 187 0.65 -15.84 9.00
C GLN A 187 1.61 -14.83 9.64
N GLU A 188 1.98 -15.00 10.91
CA GLU A 188 2.98 -14.20 11.60
C GLU A 188 4.35 -14.33 10.91
N THR A 189 4.81 -15.56 10.65
CA THR A 189 6.08 -15.81 9.95
C THR A 189 6.09 -15.22 8.54
N LEU A 190 4.98 -15.33 7.79
CA LEU A 190 4.84 -14.67 6.48
C LEU A 190 4.95 -13.14 6.59
N ARG A 191 4.39 -12.53 7.64
CA ARG A 191 4.51 -11.09 7.91
C ARG A 191 5.94 -10.68 8.25
N GLN A 192 6.65 -11.48 9.05
CA GLN A 192 8.06 -11.27 9.41
C GLN A 192 9.00 -11.40 8.21
N LEU A 193 8.73 -12.35 7.31
CA LEU A 193 9.38 -12.48 6.01
C LEU A 193 8.93 -11.41 4.98
N ALA A 194 8.02 -10.52 5.39
CA ALA A 194 7.38 -9.50 4.58
C ALA A 194 6.70 -10.03 3.30
N LEU A 195 6.28 -11.30 3.26
CA LEU A 195 5.67 -11.91 2.07
C LEU A 195 4.23 -11.39 1.86
N PRO A 196 3.86 -10.96 0.64
CA PRO A 196 2.59 -10.28 0.37
C PRO A 196 1.42 -11.22 0.08
N TRP A 197 1.57 -12.52 0.33
CA TRP A 197 0.58 -13.54 -0.04
C TRP A 197 -0.68 -13.39 0.82
N PRO A 198 -1.87 -13.15 0.24
CA PRO A 198 -3.11 -13.15 1.00
C PRO A 198 -3.45 -14.60 1.42
N VAL A 199 -3.88 -14.74 2.67
CA VAL A 199 -4.15 -16.01 3.34
C VAL A 199 -5.65 -16.17 3.58
N VAL A 200 -6.19 -17.33 3.23
CA VAL A 200 -7.51 -17.82 3.61
C VAL A 200 -7.32 -19.00 4.55
N PHE A 201 -7.96 -18.95 5.71
CA PHE A 201 -7.89 -20.03 6.70
C PHE A 201 -8.94 -21.10 6.44
N MET A 202 -8.50 -22.34 6.30
CA MET A 202 -9.36 -23.52 6.31
C MET A 202 -9.57 -23.98 7.75
N THR A 203 -10.81 -24.31 8.12
CA THR A 203 -11.15 -24.69 9.50
C THR A 203 -12.17 -25.83 9.52
N GLY A 204 -11.80 -26.96 10.13
CA GLY A 204 -12.76 -27.98 10.55
C GLY A 204 -13.45 -27.56 11.85
N PHE A 205 -14.78 -27.50 11.83
CA PHE A 205 -15.67 -27.15 12.95
C PHE A 205 -15.36 -25.82 13.66
N GLY A 206 -16.12 -24.78 13.32
CA GLY A 206 -15.98 -23.45 13.91
C GLY A 206 -16.41 -23.39 15.37
N THR A 207 -15.44 -23.38 16.29
CA THR A 207 -15.67 -22.81 17.62
C THR A 207 -15.63 -21.28 17.52
N ILE A 208 -16.67 -20.63 18.01
CA ILE A 208 -16.88 -19.17 17.92
C ILE A 208 -15.66 -18.40 18.48
N ALA A 209 -15.00 -18.95 19.51
CA ALA A 209 -13.79 -18.38 20.11
C ALA A 209 -12.61 -18.26 19.13
N MET A 210 -12.35 -19.26 18.29
CA MET A 210 -11.23 -19.24 17.35
C MET A 210 -11.47 -18.29 16.18
N THR A 211 -12.69 -18.25 15.64
CA THR A 211 -13.09 -17.24 14.64
C THR A 211 -12.92 -15.83 15.20
N VAL A 212 -13.30 -15.59 16.47
CA VAL A 212 -13.10 -14.30 17.15
C VAL A 212 -11.62 -13.97 17.38
N GLN A 213 -10.78 -14.93 17.79
CA GLN A 213 -9.34 -14.71 17.93
C GLN A 213 -8.68 -14.36 16.60
N ALA A 214 -9.00 -15.10 15.54
CA ALA A 214 -8.43 -14.86 14.22
C ALA A 214 -8.94 -13.53 13.61
N MET A 215 -10.22 -13.17 13.78
CA MET A 215 -10.72 -11.83 13.44
C MET A 215 -10.01 -10.72 14.24
N ARG A 216 -9.73 -10.92 15.53
CA ARG A 216 -8.95 -9.98 16.37
C ARG A 216 -7.48 -9.88 15.94
N ALA A 217 -6.90 -10.96 15.42
CA ALA A 217 -5.55 -10.99 14.85
C ALA A 217 -5.46 -10.44 13.41
N GLY A 218 -6.58 -9.97 12.83
CA GLY A 218 -6.62 -9.42 11.49
C GLY A 218 -6.63 -10.47 10.36
N ALA A 219 -6.98 -11.72 10.65
CA ALA A 219 -7.32 -12.69 9.61
C ALA A 219 -8.60 -12.24 8.89
N VAL A 220 -8.53 -12.17 7.55
CA VAL A 220 -9.52 -11.44 6.74
C VAL A 220 -10.59 -12.34 6.13
N GLU A 221 -10.25 -13.61 5.85
CA GLU A 221 -11.12 -14.58 5.16
C GLU A 221 -10.92 -16.01 5.73
N PHE A 222 -12.02 -16.75 5.81
CA PHE A 222 -12.10 -18.12 6.31
C PHE A 222 -12.94 -18.98 5.38
N LEU A 223 -12.64 -20.28 5.37
CA LEU A 223 -13.37 -21.32 4.66
C LEU A 223 -13.61 -22.50 5.62
N THR A 224 -14.86 -22.84 5.86
CA THR A 224 -15.22 -23.99 6.71
C THR A 224 -15.08 -25.30 5.94
N LYS A 225 -14.48 -26.32 6.55
CA LYS A 225 -14.50 -27.70 6.07
C LYS A 225 -15.78 -28.41 6.58
N PRO A 226 -16.50 -29.20 5.76
CA PRO A 226 -16.33 -29.34 4.31
C PRO A 226 -16.74 -28.07 3.56
N PHE A 227 -16.01 -27.74 2.50
CA PHE A 227 -16.25 -26.54 1.68
C PHE A 227 -17.02 -26.90 0.41
N ASP A 228 -17.85 -25.96 -0.04
CA ASP A 228 -18.50 -26.01 -1.34
C ASP A 228 -17.50 -25.63 -2.46
N GLU A 229 -17.56 -26.34 -3.61
CA GLU A 229 -16.61 -26.14 -4.70
C GLU A 229 -16.80 -24.78 -5.39
N GLU A 230 -18.05 -24.34 -5.61
CA GLU A 230 -18.33 -23.04 -6.25
C GLU A 230 -17.90 -21.89 -5.34
N GLN A 231 -18.19 -21.99 -4.03
CA GLN A 231 -17.75 -21.04 -3.02
C GLN A 231 -16.22 -20.90 -2.98
N LEU A 232 -15.50 -22.03 -2.97
CA LEU A 232 -14.04 -22.04 -2.97
C LEU A 232 -13.47 -21.44 -4.27
N LEU A 233 -14.02 -21.77 -5.43
CA LEU A 233 -13.55 -21.22 -6.70
C LEU A 233 -13.82 -19.71 -6.83
N ALA A 234 -14.97 -19.24 -6.37
CA ALA A 234 -15.27 -17.81 -6.29
C ALA A 234 -14.29 -17.06 -5.37
N LEU A 235 -14.00 -17.63 -4.19
CA LEU A 235 -13.03 -17.09 -3.24
C LEU A 235 -11.60 -17.09 -3.81
N LEU A 236 -11.18 -18.16 -4.49
CA LEU A 236 -9.88 -18.20 -5.17
C LEU A 236 -9.79 -17.17 -6.31
N GLY A 237 -10.90 -16.90 -7.00
CA GLY A 237 -10.97 -15.82 -7.99
C GLY A 237 -10.63 -14.45 -7.39
N THR A 238 -11.30 -14.07 -6.30
CA THR A 238 -11.03 -12.79 -5.61
C THR A 238 -9.65 -12.75 -4.98
N LEU A 239 -9.22 -13.86 -4.36
CA LEU A 239 -7.93 -14.00 -3.68
C LEU A 239 -6.75 -13.89 -4.65
N ARG A 240 -6.85 -14.48 -5.85
CA ARG A 240 -5.80 -14.38 -6.90
C ARG A 240 -5.70 -12.95 -7.45
N VAL A 241 -6.82 -12.26 -7.68
CA VAL A 241 -6.82 -10.83 -8.04
C VAL A 241 -6.13 -9.99 -6.95
N ARG A 242 -6.42 -10.28 -5.67
CA ARG A 242 -5.76 -9.63 -4.52
C ARG A 242 -4.26 -9.93 -4.47
N ALA A 243 -3.85 -11.17 -4.71
CA ALA A 243 -2.43 -11.55 -4.77
C ALA A 243 -1.67 -10.84 -5.91
N VAL A 244 -2.28 -10.64 -7.08
CA VAL A 244 -1.71 -9.77 -8.11
C VAL A 244 -1.53 -8.35 -7.57
N ALA A 245 -2.53 -7.77 -6.91
CA ALA A 245 -2.48 -6.39 -6.44
C ALA A 245 -1.46 -6.15 -5.30
N GLU A 246 -1.43 -7.01 -4.28
CA GLU A 246 -0.50 -6.93 -3.15
C GLU A 246 0.91 -7.37 -3.53
N GLY A 247 1.04 -8.49 -4.26
CA GLY A 247 2.31 -8.95 -4.83
C GLY A 247 2.94 -7.92 -5.75
N ARG A 248 2.10 -7.17 -6.49
CA ARG A 248 2.57 -5.98 -7.19
C ARG A 248 3.09 -4.95 -6.18
N LYS A 249 2.30 -4.42 -5.24
CA LYS A 249 2.73 -3.35 -4.30
C LYS A 249 4.08 -3.63 -3.65
N TRP A 250 4.23 -4.85 -3.16
CA TRP A 250 5.43 -5.34 -2.51
C TRP A 250 6.68 -5.19 -3.38
N ARG A 251 6.57 -5.58 -4.66
CA ARG A 251 7.62 -5.42 -5.65
C ARG A 251 8.05 -3.93 -5.71
N HIS A 252 7.13 -2.96 -5.70
CA HIS A 252 7.48 -1.52 -5.74
C HIS A 252 8.15 -1.00 -4.48
N ALA A 253 7.68 -1.42 -3.31
CA ALA A 253 8.38 -1.10 -2.07
C ALA A 253 9.84 -1.58 -2.13
N ARG A 254 10.06 -2.81 -2.58
CA ARG A 254 11.40 -3.37 -2.79
C ARG A 254 12.22 -2.60 -3.83
N LEU A 255 11.68 -2.33 -5.01
CA LEU A 255 12.39 -1.67 -6.11
C LEU A 255 12.74 -0.21 -5.78
N VAL A 256 11.87 0.48 -5.03
CA VAL A 256 12.14 1.82 -4.50
C VAL A 256 13.17 1.77 -3.37
N ALA A 257 13.13 0.77 -2.49
CA ALA A 257 14.14 0.56 -1.46
C ALA A 257 15.54 0.29 -2.06
N GLU A 258 15.64 -0.58 -3.07
CA GLU A 258 16.90 -0.86 -3.79
C GLU A 258 17.47 0.40 -4.46
N LYS A 259 16.62 1.24 -5.06
CA LYS A 259 17.02 2.55 -5.59
C LYS A 259 17.50 3.50 -4.50
N TYR A 260 16.79 3.57 -3.38
CA TYR A 260 17.13 4.41 -2.23
C TYR A 260 18.45 3.98 -1.58
N GLN A 261 18.75 2.67 -1.56
CA GLN A 261 20.04 2.16 -1.06
C GLN A 261 21.23 2.69 -1.86
N ARG A 262 21.08 2.93 -3.18
CA ARG A 262 22.12 3.53 -4.06
C ARG A 262 22.39 5.02 -3.79
N LEU A 263 21.55 5.69 -2.99
CA LEU A 263 21.82 7.06 -2.54
C LEU A 263 22.89 7.05 -1.44
N THR A 264 23.92 7.87 -1.62
CA THR A 264 24.93 8.16 -0.59
C THR A 264 24.28 8.83 0.63
N PRO A 265 24.91 8.78 1.83
CA PRO A 265 24.37 9.43 3.03
C PRO A 265 24.00 10.91 2.82
N ARG A 266 24.81 11.63 2.04
CA ARG A 266 24.57 13.05 1.70
C ARG A 266 23.39 13.24 0.76
N GLU A 267 23.22 12.36 -0.23
CA GLU A 267 22.04 12.36 -1.10
C GLU A 267 20.77 11.99 -0.35
N ARG A 268 20.83 11.10 0.66
CA ARG A 268 19.65 10.80 1.51
C ARG A 268 19.23 12.01 2.34
N GLN A 269 20.18 12.76 2.91
CA GLN A 269 19.90 14.04 3.59
C GLN A 269 19.22 15.06 2.64
N VAL A 270 19.75 15.22 1.42
CA VAL A 270 19.14 16.11 0.40
C VAL A 270 17.77 15.60 -0.04
N PHE A 271 17.58 14.28 -0.19
CA PHE A 271 16.34 13.65 -0.66
C PHE A 271 15.16 13.99 0.25
N SER A 272 15.28 13.83 1.57
CA SER A 272 14.21 14.17 2.51
C SER A 272 13.82 15.65 2.40
N LEU A 273 14.80 16.57 2.43
CA LEU A 273 14.51 18.02 2.35
C LEU A 273 13.93 18.45 0.99
N VAL A 274 14.28 17.77 -0.10
CA VAL A 274 13.67 17.98 -1.43
C VAL A 274 12.21 17.53 -1.44
N VAL A 275 11.88 16.43 -0.75
CA VAL A 275 10.49 15.92 -0.61
C VAL A 275 9.66 16.82 0.30
N ASP A 276 10.24 17.32 1.39
CA ASP A 276 9.62 18.30 2.30
C ASP A 276 9.31 19.65 1.61
N GLY A 277 9.93 19.91 0.45
CA GLY A 277 9.65 21.05 -0.40
C GLY A 277 10.55 22.26 -0.23
N LEU A 278 11.69 22.10 0.45
CA LEU A 278 12.63 23.19 0.67
C LEU A 278 13.28 23.63 -0.64
N SER A 279 13.48 24.94 -0.79
CA SER A 279 14.22 25.51 -1.92
C SER A 279 15.70 25.11 -1.88
N HIS A 280 16.39 25.17 -3.02
CA HIS A 280 17.83 24.85 -3.09
C HIS A 280 18.67 25.67 -2.11
N LYS A 281 18.28 26.91 -1.81
CA LYS A 281 18.93 27.82 -0.86
C LYS A 281 18.78 27.37 0.59
N GLN A 282 17.61 26.87 0.98
CA GLN A 282 17.39 26.35 2.33
C GLN A 282 18.10 25.01 2.54
N ILE A 283 18.03 24.11 1.56
CA ILE A 283 18.74 22.82 1.60
C ILE A 283 20.25 23.07 1.71
N ALA A 284 20.80 23.98 0.89
CA ALA A 284 22.20 24.40 0.94
C ALA A 284 22.59 24.89 2.36
N ARG A 285 21.77 25.78 2.95
CA ARG A 285 22.00 26.33 4.30
C ARG A 285 21.90 25.25 5.40
N GLN A 286 20.92 24.36 5.33
CA GLN A 286 20.65 23.35 6.37
C GLN A 286 21.66 22.19 6.33
N ILE A 287 22.13 21.83 5.13
CA ILE A 287 23.09 20.74 4.93
C ILE A 287 24.54 21.25 5.03
N GLY A 288 24.79 22.56 4.89
CA GLY A 288 26.12 23.15 4.88
C GLY A 288 26.84 22.92 3.54
N THR A 289 26.19 23.28 2.44
CA THR A 289 26.71 23.16 1.07
C THR A 289 26.33 24.39 0.23
N SER A 290 26.81 24.49 -1.01
CA SER A 290 26.37 25.55 -1.93
C SER A 290 25.04 25.21 -2.62
N GLU A 291 24.32 26.23 -3.12
CA GLU A 291 23.13 26.03 -3.96
C GLU A 291 23.44 25.24 -5.24
N VAL A 292 24.62 25.44 -5.82
CA VAL A 292 25.09 24.71 -7.00
C VAL A 292 25.28 23.23 -6.66
N THR A 293 25.93 22.94 -5.53
CA THR A 293 26.12 21.57 -5.02
C THR A 293 24.78 20.89 -4.74
N THR A 294 23.81 21.62 -4.19
CA THR A 294 22.45 21.12 -3.95
C THR A 294 21.72 20.78 -5.26
N LYS A 295 21.84 21.62 -6.30
CA LYS A 295 21.29 21.32 -7.64
C LYS A 295 21.93 20.07 -8.25
N VAL A 296 23.24 19.88 -8.08
CA VAL A 296 23.96 18.66 -8.50
C VAL A 296 23.46 17.43 -7.74
N HIS A 297 23.34 17.49 -6.41
CA HIS A 297 22.77 16.40 -5.62
C HIS A 297 21.33 16.08 -6.02
N LYS A 298 20.45 17.08 -6.22
CA LYS A 298 19.08 16.88 -6.71
C LYS A 298 19.07 16.16 -8.07
N LYS A 299 19.94 16.55 -9.02
CA LYS A 299 20.08 15.86 -10.32
C LYS A 299 20.56 14.41 -10.15
N SER A 300 21.54 14.16 -9.28
CA SER A 300 22.02 12.81 -8.97
C SER A 300 20.92 11.93 -8.35
N ILE A 301 20.17 12.46 -7.38
CA ILE A 301 19.02 11.79 -6.75
C ILE A 301 17.96 11.42 -7.80
N MET A 302 17.56 12.36 -8.65
CA MET A 302 16.57 12.10 -9.71
C MET A 302 17.04 10.97 -10.64
N ASN A 303 18.30 10.98 -11.05
CA ASN A 303 18.89 9.92 -11.87
C ASN A 303 18.93 8.56 -11.15
N LYS A 304 19.39 8.51 -9.90
CA LYS A 304 19.54 7.26 -9.11
C LYS A 304 18.21 6.64 -8.72
N MET A 305 17.22 7.46 -8.38
CA MET A 305 15.83 7.02 -8.16
C MET A 305 15.10 6.73 -9.48
N GLN A 306 15.69 7.11 -10.63
CA GLN A 306 15.11 7.07 -11.97
C GLN A 306 13.77 7.83 -12.04
N SER A 307 13.62 8.88 -11.25
CA SER A 307 12.42 9.70 -11.17
C SER A 307 12.46 10.81 -12.22
N ARG A 308 11.35 11.03 -12.92
CA ARG A 308 11.19 12.09 -13.93
C ARG A 308 10.53 13.35 -13.36
N SER A 309 10.00 13.31 -12.14
CA SER A 309 9.29 14.44 -11.54
C SER A 309 9.40 14.48 -10.01
N LEU A 310 9.27 15.67 -9.42
CA LEU A 310 9.21 15.80 -7.96
C LEU A 310 8.01 15.03 -7.37
N VAL A 311 6.88 14.98 -8.10
CA VAL A 311 5.67 14.20 -7.76
C VAL A 311 6.00 12.73 -7.54
N GLU A 312 6.76 12.14 -8.46
CA GLU A 312 7.19 10.74 -8.41
C GLU A 312 8.21 10.50 -7.29
N LEU A 313 9.11 11.47 -7.03
CA LEU A 313 10.05 11.40 -5.91
C LEU A 313 9.34 11.40 -4.54
N VAL A 314 8.31 12.23 -4.38
CA VAL A 314 7.45 12.27 -3.18
C VAL A 314 6.67 10.97 -3.04
N ALA A 315 6.12 10.42 -4.13
CA ALA A 315 5.44 9.12 -4.10
C ALA A 315 6.37 7.98 -3.67
N MET A 316 7.60 7.94 -4.19
CA MET A 316 8.64 6.99 -3.76
C MET A 316 9.01 7.17 -2.27
N HIS A 317 9.10 8.40 -1.78
CA HIS A 317 9.36 8.66 -0.36
C HIS A 317 8.24 8.13 0.55
N ASN A 318 6.97 8.34 0.18
CA ASN A 318 5.84 7.81 0.94
C ASN A 318 5.91 6.28 1.05
N VAL A 319 6.24 5.58 -0.05
CA VAL A 319 6.42 4.12 -0.05
C VAL A 319 7.52 3.68 0.94
N LEU A 320 8.65 4.40 1.01
CA LEU A 320 9.72 4.12 1.97
C LEU A 320 9.29 4.34 3.42
N GLY A 321 8.57 5.43 3.72
CA GLY A 321 8.09 5.74 5.07
C GLY A 321 7.18 4.64 5.63
N THR A 322 6.28 4.09 4.80
CA THR A 322 5.33 3.05 5.21
C THR A 322 5.99 1.72 5.60
N GLN A 323 7.25 1.48 5.22
CA GLN A 323 8.00 0.29 5.66
C GLN A 323 8.72 0.49 7.00
N GLN A 324 8.95 1.74 7.44
CA GLN A 324 9.59 2.01 8.73
C GLN A 324 8.61 1.91 9.90
N GLU A 325 7.36 2.32 9.70
CA GLU A 325 6.31 2.23 10.74
C GLU A 325 5.97 0.77 11.10
N GLY A 326 6.09 -0.17 10.15
CA GLY A 326 5.90 -1.60 10.39
C GLY A 326 6.99 -2.29 11.22
N MET A 327 8.12 -1.64 11.47
CA MET A 327 9.23 -2.16 12.30
C MET A 327 9.29 -1.52 13.70
N GLY A 328 8.43 -0.54 14.00
CA GLY A 328 8.46 0.26 15.22
C GLY A 328 7.51 -0.18 16.34
N GLY A 329 6.77 -1.28 16.16
CA GLY A 329 5.83 -1.81 17.14
C GLY A 329 6.39 -2.99 17.92
N ALA A 330 7.19 -2.70 18.95
CA ALA A 330 7.67 -3.66 19.96
C ALA A 330 7.42 -3.08 21.36
#